data_AF-A0A7S0J947-F1
#
_entry.id   AF-A0A7S0J947-F1
#
_cell.length_a   1.000
_cell.length_b   1.000
_cell.length_c   1.000
_cell.angle_alpha   90.00
_cell.angle_beta   90.00
_cell.angle_gamma   90.00
#
_symmetry.space_group_name_H-M   'P 1'
#
loop_
_entity.id
_entity.type
_entity.pdbx_description
1 polymer ?
#
loop_
_entity_poly.entity_id
_entity_poly.type
_entity_poly.pdbx_seq_one_letter_code
_entity_poly.pdbx_strand_id
1 'polypeptide(L)'
;RTSLLSAPRPETFDRQKHSLLCEELKMLYTAITRARVKVVIYDSHREKRAPLFHFLLAKRLAHVFDSSKASAGLGTKSSEEEWCRRGKNLFDNKLYSHAALCFERGGDTRGVLHALAYS
;
A
#
# COMPACT_ATOMS: atom_id res chain seq x y z
N ARG A 1 -20.85 15.71 -20.73
CA ARG A 1 -21.28 14.29 -20.72
C ARG A 1 -20.30 13.54 -21.63
N THR A 2 -19.16 13.09 -21.10
CA THR A 2 -18.02 12.69 -21.95
C THR A 2 -17.39 11.41 -21.42
N SER A 3 -17.66 10.30 -22.12
CA SER A 3 -16.83 9.10 -22.29
C SER A 3 -16.07 8.51 -21.08
N LEU A 4 -16.77 8.07 -20.02
CA LEU A 4 -16.14 7.36 -18.88
C LEU A 4 -16.17 5.82 -19.00
N LEU A 5 -16.58 5.29 -20.16
CA LEU A 5 -16.71 3.85 -20.38
C LEU A 5 -16.12 3.49 -21.75
N SER A 6 -14.81 3.68 -21.95
CA SER A 6 -14.16 2.95 -23.03
C SER A 6 -14.14 1.49 -22.62
N ALA A 7 -14.82 0.63 -23.40
CA ALA A 7 -14.75 -0.81 -23.23
C ALA A 7 -13.27 -1.25 -23.14
N PRO A 8 -12.93 -2.28 -22.34
CA PRO A 8 -11.58 -2.81 -22.32
C PRO A 8 -11.15 -3.10 -23.75
N ARG A 9 -10.00 -2.56 -24.16
CA ARG A 9 -9.47 -2.75 -25.51
C ARG A 9 -9.37 -4.25 -25.78
N PRO A 10 -9.82 -4.74 -26.95
CA PRO A 10 -9.51 -6.10 -27.35
C PRO A 10 -7.99 -6.21 -27.49
N GLU A 11 -7.35 -6.89 -26.54
CA GLU A 11 -5.92 -7.18 -26.60
C GLU A 11 -5.73 -8.63 -27.01
N THR A 12 -4.84 -8.87 -27.97
CA THR A 12 -4.45 -10.21 -28.36
C THR A 12 -3.78 -10.92 -27.19
N PHE A 13 -4.07 -12.21 -27.01
CA PHE A 13 -3.45 -12.98 -25.94
C PHE A 13 -1.92 -13.02 -26.09
N ASP A 14 -1.21 -12.43 -25.14
CA ASP A 14 0.24 -12.48 -25.01
C ASP A 14 0.62 -13.34 -23.80
N ARG A 15 1.35 -14.43 -24.01
CA ARG A 15 1.64 -15.40 -22.96
C ARG A 15 2.49 -14.80 -21.82
N GLN A 16 3.49 -13.98 -22.15
CA GLN A 16 4.40 -13.42 -21.15
C GLN A 16 3.68 -12.34 -20.33
N LYS A 17 3.00 -11.41 -21.00
CA LYS A 17 2.24 -10.35 -20.33
C LYS A 17 1.13 -10.91 -19.46
N HIS A 18 0.36 -11.87 -19.97
CA HIS A 18 -0.74 -12.45 -19.20
C HIS A 18 -0.26 -13.36 -18.07
N SER A 19 0.90 -14.01 -18.19
CA SER A 19 1.50 -14.71 -17.05
C SER A 19 1.85 -13.74 -15.92
N LEU A 20 2.42 -12.58 -16.23
CA LEU A 20 2.71 -11.55 -15.23
C LEU A 20 1.42 -11.01 -14.60
N LEU A 21 0.41 -10.71 -15.41
CA LEU A 21 -0.90 -10.28 -14.93
C LEU A 21 -1.54 -11.31 -13.98
N CYS A 22 -1.43 -12.61 -14.28
CA CYS A 22 -1.92 -13.67 -13.38
C CYS A 22 -1.26 -13.61 -12.00
N GLU A 23 0.05 -13.36 -11.93
CA GLU A 23 0.75 -13.20 -10.65
C GLU A 23 0.30 -11.93 -9.92
N GLU A 24 0.13 -10.81 -10.63
CA GLU A 24 -0.42 -9.57 -10.06
C GLU A 24 -1.83 -9.76 -9.50
N LEU A 25 -2.70 -10.50 -10.19
CA LEU A 25 -4.05 -10.82 -9.72
C LEU A 25 -4.05 -11.73 -8.50
N LYS A 26 -3.13 -12.71 -8.42
CA LYS A 26 -2.96 -13.54 -7.21
C LYS A 26 -2.51 -12.69 -6.02
N MET A 27 -1.55 -11.78 -6.23
CA MET A 27 -1.11 -10.84 -5.19
C MET A 27 -2.27 -9.95 -4.73
N LEU A 28 -3.08 -9.43 -5.66
CA LEU A 28 -4.26 -8.64 -5.34
C LEU A 28 -5.27 -9.45 -4.52
N TYR A 29 -5.56 -10.70 -4.89
CA TYR A 29 -6.42 -11.61 -4.14
C TYR A 29 -5.94 -11.80 -2.70
N THR A 30 -4.64 -12.06 -2.51
CA THR A 30 -4.05 -12.17 -1.18
C THR A 30 -4.17 -10.86 -0.40
N ALA A 31 -3.88 -9.71 -1.00
CA ALA A 31 -3.99 -8.41 -0.32
C ALA A 31 -5.41 -8.12 0.15
N ILE A 32 -6.41 -8.40 -0.71
CA ILE A 32 -7.84 -8.22 -0.38
C ILE A 32 -8.25 -9.16 0.77
N THR A 33 -7.88 -10.44 0.71
CA THR A 33 -8.31 -11.44 1.70
C THR A 33 -7.57 -11.32 3.04
N ARG A 34 -6.39 -10.70 3.07
CA ARG A 34 -5.65 -10.42 4.32
C ARG A 34 -6.11 -9.17 5.04
N ALA A 35 -6.76 -8.23 4.35
CA ALA A 35 -7.26 -7.00 4.96
C ALA A 35 -8.41 -7.31 5.94
N ARG A 36 -8.31 -6.80 7.17
CA ARG A 36 -9.28 -7.09 8.24
C ARG A 36 -10.39 -6.06 8.38
N VAL A 37 -10.14 -4.82 7.97
CA VAL A 37 -11.04 -3.68 8.27
C VAL A 37 -11.42 -2.92 7.01
N LYS A 38 -10.43 -2.47 6.22
CA LYS A 38 -10.65 -1.67 5.02
C LYS A 38 -9.58 -1.97 3.98
N VAL A 39 -9.99 -2.10 2.72
CA VAL A 39 -9.08 -2.16 1.56
C VAL A 39 -9.10 -0.79 0.89
N VAL A 40 -7.92 -0.19 0.75
CA VAL A 40 -7.72 1.00 -0.07
C VAL A 40 -6.73 0.66 -1.17
N ILE A 41 -7.17 0.83 -2.42
CA ILE A 41 -6.33 0.64 -3.60
C ILE A 41 -5.87 2.02 -4.07
N TYR A 42 -4.56 2.21 -4.15
CA TYR A 42 -3.93 3.43 -4.63
C TYR A 42 -2.90 3.09 -5.71
N ASP A 43 -2.95 3.82 -6.82
CA ASP A 43 -1.96 3.78 -7.89
C ASP A 43 -1.80 5.19 -8.44
N SER A 44 -0.58 5.73 -8.47
CA SER A 44 -0.30 7.08 -8.96
C SER A 44 -0.46 7.21 -10.49
N HIS A 45 -0.30 6.12 -11.25
CA HIS A 45 -0.34 6.12 -12.70
C HIS A 45 -1.78 6.03 -13.22
N ARG A 46 -2.40 7.19 -13.47
CA ARG A 46 -3.82 7.30 -13.87
C ARG A 46 -4.19 6.47 -15.08
N GLU A 47 -3.34 6.43 -16.11
CA GLU A 47 -3.62 5.68 -17.34
C GLU A 47 -3.49 4.18 -17.14
N LYS A 48 -2.44 3.74 -16.44
CA LYS A 48 -2.19 2.31 -16.18
C LYS A 48 -3.26 1.71 -15.26
N ARG A 49 -3.71 2.45 -14.25
CA ARG A 49 -4.76 1.99 -13.33
C ARG A 49 -6.16 2.00 -13.93
N ALA A 50 -6.39 2.73 -15.02
CA ALA A 50 -7.71 3.00 -15.57
C ALA A 50 -8.53 1.71 -15.82
N PRO A 51 -7.99 0.64 -16.43
CA PRO A 51 -8.75 -0.58 -16.68
C PRO A 51 -9.31 -1.21 -15.40
N LEU A 52 -8.47 -1.43 -14.38
CA LEU A 52 -8.89 -2.02 -13.10
C LEU A 52 -9.81 -1.08 -12.33
N PHE A 53 -9.48 0.22 -12.29
CA PHE A 53 -10.27 1.24 -11.62
C PHE A 53 -11.70 1.30 -12.17
N HIS A 54 -11.84 1.40 -13.51
CA HIS A 54 -13.15 1.42 -14.15
C HIS A 54 -13.88 0.08 -14.02
N PHE A 55 -13.18 -1.05 -14.12
CA PHE A 55 -13.77 -2.37 -13.90
C PHE A 55 -14.42 -2.48 -12.52
N LEU A 56 -13.70 -2.11 -11.46
CA LEU A 56 -14.19 -2.18 -10.07
C LEU A 56 -15.39 -1.26 -9.86
N LEU A 57 -15.38 -0.05 -10.41
CA LEU A 57 -16.50 0.89 -10.32
C LEU A 57 -17.72 0.39 -11.12
N ALA A 58 -17.52 -0.09 -12.35
CA ALA A 58 -18.60 -0.59 -13.20
C ALA A 58 -19.28 -1.83 -12.60
N LYS A 59 -18.50 -2.69 -11.94
CA LYS A 59 -19.00 -3.86 -11.19
C LYS A 59 -19.54 -3.51 -9.80
N ARG A 60 -19.48 -2.23 -9.39
CA ARG A 60 -19.89 -1.74 -8.05
C ARG A 60 -19.16 -2.44 -6.90
N LEU A 61 -17.90 -2.84 -7.14
CA LEU A 61 -17.02 -3.48 -6.16
C LEU A 61 -16.17 -2.49 -5.37
N ALA A 62 -16.12 -1.23 -5.81
CA ALA A 62 -15.39 -0.16 -5.16
C ALA A 62 -16.16 1.16 -5.25
N HIS A 63 -15.76 2.13 -4.42
CA HIS A 63 -16.21 3.52 -4.51
C HIS A 63 -15.00 4.44 -4.45
N VAL A 64 -15.11 5.60 -5.10
CA VAL A 64 -14.09 6.65 -5.02
C VAL A 64 -14.29 7.41 -3.72
N PHE A 65 -13.21 7.70 -3.03
CA PHE A 65 -13.24 8.54 -1.83
C PHE A 65 -12.09 9.56 -1.91
N ASP A 66 -12.23 10.64 -1.16
CA ASP A 66 -11.20 11.68 -1.09
C ASP A 66 -9.99 11.15 -0.29
N SER A 67 -8.81 11.17 -0.91
CA SER A 67 -7.56 10.76 -0.29
C SER A 67 -7.21 11.58 0.96
N SER A 68 -7.69 12.82 1.08
CA SER A 68 -7.55 13.62 2.31
C SER A 68 -8.23 12.94 3.52
N LYS A 69 -9.26 12.14 3.26
CA LYS A 69 -10.00 11.34 4.24
C LYS A 69 -9.50 9.89 4.32
N ALA A 70 -8.50 9.50 3.53
CA ALA A 70 -7.96 8.14 3.52
C ALA A 70 -7.43 7.74 4.89
N SER A 71 -6.66 8.64 5.52
CA SER A 71 -6.05 8.42 6.82
C SER A 71 -7.08 8.28 7.94
N ALA A 72 -8.30 8.80 7.75
CA ALA A 72 -9.42 8.58 8.66
C ALA A 72 -9.93 7.13 8.53
N GLY A 73 -9.40 6.25 9.37
CA GLY A 73 -9.84 4.86 9.48
C GLY A 73 -9.10 3.87 8.57
N LEU A 74 -7.88 4.20 8.12
CA LEU A 74 -6.94 3.24 7.54
C LEU A 74 -6.12 2.47 8.61
N GLY A 75 -6.32 2.80 9.88
CA GLY A 75 -5.68 2.18 11.04
C GLY A 75 -5.76 3.11 12.24
N THR A 76 -5.52 2.59 13.44
CA THR A 76 -5.23 3.41 14.61
C THR A 76 -3.82 3.99 14.46
N LYS A 77 -3.62 5.24 14.86
CA LYS A 77 -2.26 5.79 14.94
C LYS A 77 -1.50 5.00 16.00
N SER A 78 -0.31 4.49 15.66
CA SER A 78 0.55 3.86 16.64
C SER A 78 1.02 4.86 17.67
N SER A 79 1.09 4.43 18.93
CA SER A 79 1.63 5.25 20.01
C SER A 79 3.15 5.40 19.88
N GLU A 80 3.72 6.39 20.56
CA GLU A 80 5.17 6.60 20.61
C GLU A 80 5.89 5.35 21.16
N GLU A 81 5.32 4.70 22.18
CA GLU A 81 5.88 3.46 22.74
C GLU A 81 5.82 2.29 21.76
N GLU A 82 4.77 2.19 20.94
CA GLU A 82 4.68 1.18 19.89
C GLU A 82 5.73 1.38 18.80
N TRP A 83 5.97 2.63 18.40
CA TRP A 83 7.04 3.00 17.48
C TRP A 83 8.42 2.64 18.05
N CYS A 84 8.70 2.99 19.30
CA CYS A 84 9.95 2.65 19.96
C CYS A 84 10.14 1.12 20.10
N ARG A 85 9.08 0.38 20.44
CA ARG A 85 9.12 -1.09 20.51
C ARG A 85 9.41 -1.71 19.15
N ARG A 86 8.79 -1.18 18.08
CA ARG A 86 9.06 -1.64 16.71
C ARG A 86 10.49 -1.31 16.26
N GLY A 87 10.99 -0.13 16.64
CA GLY A 87 12.37 0.29 16.42
C GLY A 87 13.38 -0.69 17.02
N LYS A 88 13.19 -1.07 18.29
CA LYS A 88 14.04 -2.09 18.96
C LYS A 88 14.04 -3.41 18.21
N ASN A 89 12.86 -3.93 17.87
CA ASN A 89 12.75 -5.18 17.11
C ASN A 89 13.48 -5.12 15.75
N LEU A 90 13.38 -4.01 15.02
CA LEU A 90 14.10 -3.83 13.75
C LEU A 90 15.61 -3.72 13.96
N PHE A 91 16.05 -3.04 15.02
CA PHE A 91 17.46 -2.92 15.38
C PHE A 91 18.07 -4.29 15.70
N ASP A 92 17.39 -5.12 16.49
CA ASP A 92 17.81 -6.49 16.82
C ASP A 92 17.93 -7.38 15.57
N ASN A 93 17.13 -7.08 14.53
CA ASN A 93 17.17 -7.74 13.22
C ASN A 93 18.13 -7.05 12.23
N LYS A 94 18.99 -6.14 12.69
CA LYS A 94 20.00 -5.41 11.89
C LYS A 94 19.43 -4.52 10.79
N LEU A 95 18.15 -4.16 10.88
CA LEU A 95 17.47 -3.26 9.95
C LEU A 95 17.60 -1.81 10.46
N TYR A 96 18.83 -1.33 10.60
CA TYR A 96 19.18 -0.12 11.34
C TYR A 96 18.51 1.15 10.79
N SER A 97 18.50 1.36 9.47
CA SER A 97 17.84 2.53 8.86
C SER A 97 16.33 2.57 9.15
N HIS A 98 15.67 1.40 9.16
CA HIS A 98 14.24 1.31 9.48
C HIS A 98 13.98 1.48 10.98
N ALA A 99 14.89 1.00 11.82
CA ALA A 99 14.84 1.22 13.27
C ALA A 99 14.95 2.71 13.60
N ALA A 100 15.87 3.45 12.97
CA ALA A 100 16.03 4.89 13.14
C ALA A 100 14.73 5.65 12.83
N LEU A 101 14.08 5.35 11.70
CA LEU A 101 12.78 5.95 11.34
C LEU A 101 11.67 5.66 12.38
N CYS A 102 11.71 4.48 13.00
CA CYS A 102 10.75 4.15 14.06
C CYS A 102 11.06 4.92 15.36
N PHE A 103 12.32 5.04 15.75
CA PHE A 103 12.71 5.82 16.93
C PHE A 103 12.41 7.31 16.76
N GLU A 104 12.60 7.86 15.56
CA GLU A 104 12.23 9.25 15.25
C GLU A 104 10.72 9.47 15.45
N ARG A 105 9.89 8.58 14.91
CA ARG A 105 8.42 8.64 15.08
C ARG A 105 7.97 8.42 16.54
N GLY A 106 8.77 7.73 17.34
CA GLY A 106 8.54 7.51 18.76
C GLY A 106 9.21 8.56 19.67
N GLY A 107 9.85 9.59 19.12
CA GLY A 107 10.52 10.64 19.89
C GLY A 107 11.82 10.22 20.61
N ASP A 108 12.35 9.03 20.33
CA ASP A 108 13.58 8.51 20.98
C ASP A 108 14.84 8.96 20.23
N THR A 109 15.29 10.19 20.50
CA THR A 109 16.50 10.76 19.88
C THR A 109 17.74 9.90 20.13
N ARG A 110 17.84 9.24 21.30
CA ARG A 110 18.97 8.36 21.62
C ARG A 110 18.93 7.11 20.76
N GLY A 111 17.75 6.52 20.60
CA GLY A 111 17.50 5.39 19.71
C GLY A 111 17.84 5.71 18.25
N VAL A 112 17.49 6.92 17.76
CA VAL A 112 17.86 7.38 16.41
C VAL A 112 19.37 7.41 16.23
N LEU A 113 20.09 8.11 17.12
CA LEU A 113 21.54 8.22 17.04
C LEU A 113 22.21 6.84 17.13
N HIS A 114 21.72 5.98 18.02
CA HIS A 114 22.23 4.62 18.18
C HIS A 114 22.00 3.80 16.91
N ALA A 115 20.81 3.84 16.31
CA ALA A 115 20.52 3.12 15.07
C ALA A 115 21.37 3.61 13.89
N LEU A 116 21.53 4.93 13.74
CA LEU A 116 22.32 5.52 12.64
C LEU A 116 23.81 5.23 12.76
N ALA A 117 24.33 4.95 13.96
CA ALA A 117 25.73 4.58 14.13
C ALA A 117 26.09 3.21 13.54
N TYR A 118 25.10 2.34 13.29
CA TYR A 118 25.29 0.99 12.74
C TYR A 118 24.79 0.83 11.30
N SER A 119 24.13 1.85 10.73
CA SER A 119 23.64 1.86 9.34
C SER A 119 24.70 2.31 8.36
#